data_AF-A0A7X9G050-F1
#
_entry.id   AF-A0A7X9G050-F1
#
_cell.length_a   1.000
_cell.length_b   1.000
_cell.length_c   1.000
_cell.angle_alpha   90.00
_cell.angle_beta   90.00
_cell.angle_gamma   90.00
#
_symmetry.space_group_name_H-M   'P 1'
#
loop_
_entity.id
_entity.type
_entity.pdbx_description
1 polymer ?
#
loop_
_entity_poly.entity_id
_entity_poly.type
_entity_poly.pdbx_seq_one_letter_code
_entity_poly.pdbx_strand_id
1 'polypeptide(L)'
;PKSNDIIKPEIIDAVTISRDSIKLLFNMEIAFNQTNINVANYILEYAENGETVRKVPIGISYIDPLTLILRFDELDPSTDYKLLFNKVYDYSEEYLSVSSVTNVRWGR
;
A
#
# COMPACT_ATOMS: atom_id res chain seq x y z
N PRO A 1 -31.98 -14.02 -1.40
CA PRO A 1 -30.64 -14.17 -0.79
C PRO A 1 -29.76 -12.99 -1.19
N LYS A 2 -29.41 -12.12 -0.23
CA LYS A 2 -28.36 -11.12 -0.46
C LYS A 2 -27.07 -11.89 -0.71
N SER A 3 -26.32 -11.54 -1.75
CA SER A 3 -24.97 -12.05 -1.96
C SER A 3 -24.20 -11.85 -0.65
N ASN A 4 -23.60 -12.91 -0.10
CA ASN A 4 -22.61 -12.75 0.97
C ASN A 4 -21.35 -12.23 0.29
N ASP A 5 -21.33 -10.93 -0.01
CA ASP A 5 -20.15 -10.29 -0.56
C ASP A 5 -19.06 -10.35 0.51
N ILE A 6 -18.10 -11.25 0.30
CA ILE A 6 -16.92 -11.38 1.14
C ILE A 6 -16.16 -10.05 1.01
N ILE A 7 -16.13 -9.28 2.09
CA ILE A 7 -15.34 -8.05 2.18
C ILE A 7 -13.87 -8.47 2.28
N LYS A 8 -13.04 -7.89 1.41
CA LYS A 8 -11.60 -8.16 1.33
C LYS A 8 -10.81 -6.92 1.74
N PRO A 9 -9.56 -7.08 2.20
CA PRO A 9 -8.74 -5.96 2.62
C PRO A 9 -8.33 -5.11 1.41
N GLU A 10 -8.60 -3.81 1.47
CA GLU A 10 -8.35 -2.86 0.39
C GLU A 10 -7.68 -1.62 0.98
N ILE A 11 -6.73 -1.04 0.23
CA ILE A 11 -6.17 0.26 0.57
C ILE A 11 -7.21 1.32 0.17
N ILE A 12 -7.75 2.02 1.16
CA ILE A 12 -8.72 3.10 0.94
C ILE A 12 -8.08 4.47 0.90
N ASP A 13 -6.85 4.60 1.42
CA ASP A 13 -6.06 5.82 1.32
C ASP A 13 -4.57 5.49 1.29
N ALA A 14 -3.83 6.19 0.42
CA ALA A 14 -2.38 6.16 0.35
C ALA A 14 -1.89 7.60 0.27
N VAL A 15 -1.23 8.07 1.33
CA VAL A 15 -0.88 9.49 1.49
C VAL A 15 0.57 9.65 1.93
N THR A 16 1.30 10.58 1.32
CA THR A 16 2.63 10.94 1.81
C THR A 16 2.52 11.63 3.17
N ILE A 17 3.37 11.24 4.12
CA ILE A 17 3.44 11.87 5.46
C ILE A 17 4.77 12.59 5.69
N SER A 18 5.73 12.37 4.79
CA SER A 18 7.04 13.01 4.71
C SER A 18 7.58 12.82 3.28
N ARG A 19 8.78 13.33 2.99
CA ARG A 19 9.45 13.14 1.69
C ARG A 19 10.00 11.74 1.45
N ASP A 20 9.82 10.83 2.38
CA ASP A 20 10.35 9.47 2.31
C ASP A 20 9.33 8.42 2.75
N SER A 21 8.10 8.81 3.12
CA SER A 21 7.15 7.89 3.75
C SER A 21 5.72 8.08 3.22
N ILE A 22 5.07 6.95 2.97
CA ILE A 22 3.67 6.86 2.57
C ILE A 22 2.92 6.08 3.64
N LYS A 23 1.85 6.67 4.18
CA LYS A 23 0.90 6.01 5.06
C LYS A 23 -0.21 5.37 4.24
N LEU A 24 -0.49 4.11 4.52
CA LEU A 24 -1.62 3.36 3.97
C LEU A 24 -2.69 3.19 5.03
N LEU A 25 -3.94 3.38 4.63
CA LEU A 25 -5.12 3.06 5.43
C LEU A 25 -5.92 1.96 4.72
N PHE A 26 -6.31 0.93 5.48
CA PHE A 26 -7.12 -0.17 4.97
C PHE A 26 -8.59 -0.05 5.35
N ASN A 27 -9.50 -0.61 4.56
CA ASN A 27 -10.94 -0.68 4.85
C ASN A 27 -11.28 -1.61 6.02
N MET A 28 -10.38 -2.53 6.37
CA MET A 28 -10.53 -3.50 7.43
C MET A 28 -9.16 -3.88 8.00
N GLU A 29 -9.19 -4.55 9.14
CA GLU A 29 -7.98 -4.97 9.84
C GLU A 29 -7.19 -5.99 9.01
N ILE A 30 -5.87 -5.80 8.93
CA ILE A 30 -4.92 -6.67 8.25
C ILE A 30 -4.05 -7.39 9.27
N ALA A 31 -3.58 -8.60 8.94
CA ALA A 31 -2.70 -9.36 9.84
C ALA A 31 -1.28 -8.78 9.90
N PHE A 32 -0.65 -8.86 11.08
CA PHE A 32 0.79 -8.69 11.22
C PHE A 32 1.51 -9.99 10.84
N ASN A 33 1.61 -10.25 9.54
CA ASN A 33 2.28 -11.45 9.01
C ASN A 33 3.35 -11.10 7.98
N GLN A 34 4.19 -12.09 7.66
CA GLN A 34 5.32 -11.92 6.75
C GLN A 34 4.90 -11.44 5.36
N THR A 35 3.69 -11.76 4.88
CA THR A 35 3.23 -11.30 3.56
C THR A 35 2.90 -9.81 3.59
N ASN A 36 2.10 -9.38 4.56
CA ASN A 36 1.61 -8.01 4.67
C ASN A 36 2.73 -7.00 4.98
N ILE A 37 3.81 -7.43 5.63
CA ILE A 37 4.96 -6.57 5.97
C ILE A 37 6.18 -6.77 5.05
N ASN A 38 6.07 -7.58 3.98
CA ASN A 38 7.18 -7.77 3.04
C ASN A 38 7.31 -6.55 2.12
N VAL A 39 8.48 -5.92 2.09
CA VAL A 39 8.78 -4.81 1.16
C VAL A 39 8.55 -5.18 -0.31
N ALA A 40 8.89 -6.41 -0.72
CA ALA A 40 8.71 -6.86 -2.10
C ALA A 40 7.22 -7.08 -2.47
N ASN A 41 6.32 -7.02 -1.49
CA ASN A 41 4.88 -7.08 -1.73
C ASN A 41 4.32 -5.75 -2.25
N TYR A 42 5.05 -4.65 -2.10
CA TYR A 42 4.60 -3.30 -2.47
C TYR A 42 5.52 -2.68 -3.50
N ILE A 43 4.95 -2.01 -4.50
CA ILE A 43 5.69 -1.37 -5.58
C ILE A 43 5.12 0.03 -5.79
N LEU A 44 6.00 1.03 -5.73
CA LEU A 44 5.70 2.39 -6.13
C LEU A 44 6.08 2.57 -7.60
N GLU A 45 5.11 2.98 -8.41
CA GLU A 45 5.26 3.25 -9.83
C GLU A 45 5.10 4.73 -10.12
N TYR A 46 5.93 5.25 -11.03
CA TYR A 46 5.79 6.60 -11.58
C TYR A 46 6.37 6.65 -13.00
N ALA A 47 6.02 7.69 -13.74
CA ALA A 47 6.57 7.94 -15.07
C ALA A 47 7.73 8.94 -14.98
N GLU A 48 8.85 8.62 -15.60
CA GLU A 48 10.01 9.50 -15.71
C GLU A 48 10.53 9.43 -17.15
N ASN A 49 10.61 10.58 -17.83
CA ASN A 49 11.07 10.67 -19.22
C ASN A 49 10.34 9.71 -20.20
N GLY A 50 9.06 9.40 -19.94
CA GLY A 50 8.26 8.49 -20.76
C GLY A 50 8.43 7.01 -20.43
N GLU A 51 9.29 6.66 -19.48
CA GLU A 51 9.47 5.29 -18.98
C GLU A 51 8.75 5.09 -17.64
N THR A 52 8.30 3.85 -17.38
CA THR A 52 7.73 3.49 -16.07
C THR A 52 8.86 3.05 -15.14
N VAL A 53 9.05 3.80 -14.07
CA VAL A 53 10.01 3.47 -13.00
C VAL A 53 9.28 2.74 -11.87
N ARG A 54 9.92 1.72 -11.33
CA ARG A 54 9.40 0.89 -10.22
C ARG A 54 10.35 0.93 -9.03
N LYS A 55 9.84 1.24 -7.85
CA LYS A 55 10.59 1.21 -6.59
C LYS A 55 9.90 0.30 -5.57
N VAL A 56 10.68 -0.50 -4.85
CA VAL A 56 10.21 -1.19 -3.64
C VAL A 56 10.52 -0.31 -2.41
N PRO A 57 9.70 -0.36 -1.35
CA PRO A 57 10.03 0.29 -0.09
C PRO A 57 11.36 -0.25 0.48
N ILE A 58 12.11 0.62 1.15
CA ILE A 58 13.27 0.21 1.96
C ILE A 58 12.87 -0.38 3.31
N GLY A 59 11.63 -0.12 3.76
CA GLY A 59 11.10 -0.67 4.99
C GLY A 59 9.58 -0.47 5.12
N ILE A 60 8.99 -1.28 6.00
CA ILE A 60 7.56 -1.19 6.36
C ILE A 60 7.47 -1.12 7.89
N SER A 61 6.64 -0.22 8.39
CA SER A 61 6.22 -0.17 9.78
C SER A 61 4.75 -0.50 9.87
N TYR A 62 4.41 -1.57 10.61
CA TYR A 62 3.04 -1.87 10.98
C TYR A 62 2.70 -1.05 12.23
N ILE A 63 1.81 -0.07 12.08
CA ILE A 63 1.48 0.87 13.16
C ILE A 63 0.34 0.31 14.01
N ASP A 64 -0.70 -0.16 13.34
CA ASP A 64 -1.88 -0.79 13.91
C ASP A 64 -2.56 -1.65 12.81
N PRO A 65 -3.60 -2.44 13.14
CA PRO A 65 -4.25 -3.30 12.17
C PRO A 65 -4.88 -2.61 10.96
N LEU A 66 -5.05 -1.29 10.97
CA LEU A 66 -5.59 -0.54 9.83
C LEU A 66 -4.52 0.24 9.08
N THR A 67 -3.28 0.30 9.59
CA THR A 67 -2.30 1.30 9.17
C THR A 67 -0.91 0.70 8.95
N LEU A 68 -0.38 0.87 7.74
CA LEU A 68 1.02 0.66 7.42
C LEU A 68 1.71 1.98 7.06
N ILE A 69 3.00 2.06 7.33
CA ILE A 69 3.88 3.08 6.76
C ILE A 69 4.93 2.39 5.90
N LEU A 70 4.97 2.76 4.63
CA LEU A 70 6.02 2.37 3.70
C LEU A 70 7.09 3.48 3.66
N ARG A 71 8.36 3.11 3.79
CA ARG A 71 9.49 4.04 3.66
C ARG A 71 10.23 3.82 2.35
N PHE A 72 10.65 4.91 1.72
CA PHE A 72 11.41 4.97 0.47
C PHE A 72 12.68 5.82 0.69
N ASP A 73 13.50 5.96 -0.36
CA ASP A 73 14.69 6.82 -0.39
C ASP A 73 14.31 8.31 -0.46
N GLU A 74 13.54 8.69 -1.47
CA GLU A 74 13.03 10.05 -1.67
C GLU A 74 11.78 10.01 -2.56
N LEU A 75 10.84 10.90 -2.25
CA LEU A 75 9.60 11.15 -2.98
C LEU A 75 9.58 12.61 -3.45
N ASP A 76 9.34 12.82 -4.73
CA ASP A 76 9.29 14.15 -5.35
C ASP A 76 7.84 14.70 -5.36
N PRO A 77 7.57 15.85 -4.70
CA PRO A 77 6.25 16.49 -4.68
C PRO A 77 5.61 16.78 -6.05
N SER A 78 6.42 16.84 -7.11
CA SER A 78 5.97 17.09 -8.47
C SER A 78 5.65 15.81 -9.26
N THR A 79 5.90 14.64 -8.67
CA THR A 79 5.69 13.33 -9.31
C THR A 79 4.36 12.71 -8.86
N ASP A 80 3.61 12.22 -9.84
CA ASP A 80 2.41 11.41 -9.63
C ASP A 80 2.79 9.94 -9.43
N TYR A 81 2.53 9.41 -8.23
CA TYR A 81 2.86 8.05 -7.88
C TYR A 81 1.61 7.15 -7.82
N LYS A 82 1.78 5.90 -8.22
CA LYS A 82 0.83 4.80 -8.00
C LYS A 82 1.47 3.77 -7.09
N LEU A 83 0.72 3.27 -6.13
CA LEU A 83 1.15 2.18 -5.28
C LEU A 83 0.40 0.91 -5.66
N LEU A 84 1.16 -0.16 -5.84
CA LEU A 84 0.65 -1.50 -6.09
C LEU A 84 1.01 -2.39 -4.91
N PHE A 85 0.16 -3.38 -4.64
CA PHE A 85 0.51 -4.51 -3.79
C PHE A 85 0.17 -5.83 -4.46
N ASN A 86 0.92 -6.90 -4.14
CA ASN A 86 0.63 -8.24 -4.69
C ASN A 86 -0.43 -8.99 -3.88
N LYS A 87 -0.30 -9.03 -2.55
CA LYS A 87 -1.18 -9.77 -1.65
C LYS A 87 -1.36 -9.05 -0.31
N VAL A 88 -2.59 -8.92 0.17
CA VAL A 88 -2.87 -8.45 1.54
C VAL A 88 -3.88 -9.38 2.18
N TYR A 89 -3.52 -9.95 3.32
CA TYR A 89 -4.39 -10.76 4.17
C TYR A 89 -5.11 -9.89 5.18
N ASP A 90 -6.38 -10.21 5.43
CA ASP A 90 -7.12 -9.65 6.56
C ASP A 90 -6.56 -10.16 7.90
N TYR A 91 -7.07 -9.64 9.01
CA TYR A 91 -6.61 -10.01 10.35
C TYR A 91 -6.76 -11.50 10.67
N SER A 92 -7.78 -12.17 10.11
CA SER A 92 -7.99 -13.61 10.31
C SER A 92 -7.07 -14.49 9.46
N GLU A 93 -6.40 -13.91 8.47
CA GLU A 93 -5.65 -14.58 7.42
C GLU A 93 -6.48 -15.53 6.53
N GLU A 94 -7.82 -15.46 6.62
CA GLU A 94 -8.75 -16.25 5.81
C GLU A 94 -9.04 -15.57 4.47
N TYR A 95 -9.11 -14.24 4.46
CA TYR A 95 -9.48 -13.45 3.30
C TYR A 95 -8.27 -12.70 2.73
N LEU A 96 -8.15 -12.76 1.40
CA LEU A 96 -7.01 -12.22 0.67
C LEU A 96 -7.47 -11.32 -0.47
N SER A 97 -6.89 -10.12 -0.53
CA SER A 97 -6.86 -9.31 -1.74
C SER A 97 -5.61 -9.60 -2.53
N VAL A 98 -5.78 -9.73 -3.84
CA VAL A 98 -4.68 -9.95 -4.79
C VAL A 98 -4.63 -8.76 -5.74
N SER A 99 -3.43 -8.23 -5.93
CA SER A 99 -3.09 -7.28 -6.99
C SER A 99 -4.06 -6.09 -7.12
N SER A 100 -3.84 -5.03 -6.36
CA SER A 100 -4.56 -3.76 -6.53
C SER A 100 -3.60 -2.60 -6.72
N VAL A 101 -4.11 -1.53 -7.32
CA VAL A 101 -3.40 -0.26 -7.57
C VAL A 101 -4.20 0.88 -6.97
N THR A 102 -3.51 1.80 -6.30
CA THR A 102 -4.09 3.06 -5.80
C THR A 102 -3.19 4.22 -6.15
N ASN A 103 -3.78 5.39 -6.39
CA ASN A 103 -2.99 6.62 -6.52
C ASN A 103 -2.49 7.03 -5.14
N VAL A 104 -1.26 7.55 -5.09
CA VAL A 104 -0.71 8.15 -3.88
C VAL A 104 -0.98 9.65 -3.96
N ARG A 105 -1.65 10.20 -2.94
CA ARG A 105 -1.85 11.64 -2.83
C ARG A 105 -0.79 12.29 -1.95
N TRP A 106 -0.46 13.53 -2.25
CA TRP A 106 0.40 14.32 -1.38
C TRP A 106 -0.34 14.76 -0.12
N GLY A 107 0.25 14.49 1.05
CA GLY A 107 -0.20 15.07 2.31
C GLY A 107 -0.01 16.59 2.30
N ARG A 108 -1.00 17.32 2.81
CA ARG A 108 -0.92 18.77 3.03
C ARG A 108 -0.47 19.08 4.44
#